data_AF-A0A328PMI5-F1
#
_entry.id   AF-A0A328PMI5-F1
#
_cell.length_a   1.000
_cell.length_b   1.000
_cell.length_c   1.000
_cell.angle_alpha   90.00
_cell.angle_beta   90.00
_cell.angle_gamma   90.00
#
_symmetry.space_group_name_H-M   'P 1'
#
loop_
_entity.id
_entity.type
_entity.pdbx_description
1 polymer ?
#
loop_
_entity_poly.entity_id
_entity_poly.type
_entity_poly.pdbx_seq_one_letter_code
_entity_poly.pdbx_strand_id
1 'polypeptide(L)'
;MISELREKIKENLIQILKTNDWILLLDKIVIEETKNSKFGFLNTNLPYLISAIYKKSLQEIEDRLLTGWEESNDLPEIEKAELNKGYLNFYPSQKLIKEFYFNSQKNKKIVFVANNEDNEFQKYFIEIVSANPTGELHIGHIRNGVITDSLSNLLEYNGNLVYRAYLVNDAGAQIKELIDSIYWVYSHLSKGISISNPPKYHSDIIESCARQISTNFGNHWKLEDKELTKEIRHFSIEYLLTAIKKELEELSIQVDSWDYESRICTESSLSSLVNQLKEHLYLHENALWFNTSKFSRELNKDDVLVKKDGTITYFCQDLIYHLKKLDFLDSKSKIVNVLAQDHSSHISRMKAFFKSINIPDHRIQYKTTQLSRLLVDGKKVVLSKRDNVYLNLAELKEHLSLDEIRWLLSSRDEESELDIEVSKLKERNYNNPIFYILYAFSRASSIVESIKLEPKSNLNFQAVNSEKELDLIYTILSLESHHKKAVDNLKPSIIASYLFNLAQKFHTFYEAFSIQNDSNIETKTARFVLVQLTHRIFSELLPIFRVQPRKLS
;
A
#
# COMPACT_ATOMS: atom_id res chain seq x y z
N MET A 1 -6.22 -17.68 13.50
CA MET A 1 -7.19 -18.80 13.50
C MET A 1 -7.27 -19.53 12.15
N ILE A 2 -7.62 -18.85 11.06
CA ILE A 2 -7.80 -19.47 9.73
C ILE A 2 -6.46 -19.85 9.12
N SER A 3 -5.42 -19.05 9.36
CA SER A 3 -4.06 -19.41 8.95
C SER A 3 -3.57 -20.68 9.63
N GLU A 4 -3.82 -20.85 10.93
CA GLU A 4 -3.53 -22.09 11.66
C GLU A 4 -4.33 -23.27 11.13
N LEU A 5 -5.62 -23.06 10.80
CA LEU A 5 -6.45 -24.10 10.20
C LEU A 5 -5.88 -24.57 8.85
N ARG A 6 -5.36 -23.66 8.02
CA ARG A 6 -4.68 -24.04 6.76
C ARG A 6 -3.44 -24.89 7.01
N GLU A 7 -2.60 -24.53 7.98
CA GLU A 7 -1.43 -25.34 8.31
C GLU A 7 -1.82 -26.72 8.82
N LYS A 8 -2.85 -26.83 9.67
CA LYS A 8 -3.37 -28.14 10.13
C LYS A 8 -3.93 -28.99 8.98
N ILE A 9 -4.70 -28.40 8.06
CA ILE A 9 -5.17 -29.10 6.86
C ILE A 9 -3.96 -29.60 6.05
N LYS A 10 -2.92 -28.76 5.91
CA LYS A 10 -1.69 -29.11 5.19
C LYS A 10 -0.93 -30.25 5.87
N GLU A 11 -0.84 -30.26 7.19
CA GLU A 11 -0.24 -31.34 7.98
C GLU A 11 -0.98 -32.67 7.78
N ASN A 12 -2.31 -32.66 7.81
CA ASN A 12 -3.13 -33.86 7.53
C ASN A 12 -2.89 -34.35 6.09
N LEU A 13 -2.87 -33.45 5.11
CA LEU A 13 -2.55 -33.80 3.72
C LEU A 13 -1.12 -34.35 3.56
N ILE A 14 -0.13 -33.79 4.26
CA ILE A 14 1.25 -34.31 4.28
C ILE A 14 1.27 -35.77 4.75
N GLN A 15 0.49 -36.10 5.79
CA GLN A 15 0.43 -37.46 6.30
C GLN A 15 -0.22 -38.41 5.28
N ILE A 16 -1.29 -38.00 4.61
CA ILE A 16 -1.93 -38.77 3.53
C ILE A 16 -0.96 -39.01 2.36
N LEU A 17 -0.20 -37.97 1.97
CA LEU A 17 0.83 -38.09 0.93
C LEU A 17 1.92 -39.11 1.33
N LYS A 18 2.39 -39.09 2.58
CA LYS A 18 3.39 -40.06 3.08
C LYS A 18 2.87 -41.50 3.05
N THR A 19 1.65 -41.73 3.53
CA THR A 19 1.05 -43.09 3.55
C THR A 19 0.85 -43.67 2.15
N ASN A 20 0.63 -42.81 1.14
CA ASN A 20 0.43 -43.23 -0.25
C ASN A 20 1.71 -43.21 -1.11
N ASP A 21 2.88 -43.00 -0.51
CA ASP A 21 4.18 -42.86 -1.19
C ASP A 21 4.20 -41.73 -2.25
N TRP A 22 3.52 -40.62 -1.94
CA TRP A 22 3.46 -39.41 -2.77
C TRP A 22 4.42 -38.30 -2.29
N ILE A 23 5.64 -38.69 -1.88
CA ILE A 23 6.61 -37.84 -1.18
C ILE A 23 7.19 -36.65 -1.99
N LEU A 24 7.12 -36.66 -3.32
CA LEU A 24 7.59 -35.55 -4.19
C LEU A 24 6.70 -34.29 -4.15
N LEU A 25 5.63 -34.31 -3.36
CA LEU A 25 4.63 -33.24 -3.27
C LEU A 25 4.54 -32.60 -1.89
N LEU A 26 5.34 -33.05 -0.91
CA LEU A 26 5.23 -32.59 0.48
C LEU A 26 5.39 -31.07 0.63
N ASP A 27 6.21 -30.45 -0.20
CA ASP A 27 6.47 -29.01 -0.24
C ASP A 27 5.59 -28.24 -1.24
N LYS A 28 4.72 -28.93 -2.00
CA LYS A 28 3.89 -28.35 -3.07
C LYS A 28 2.43 -28.23 -2.72
N ILE A 29 2.03 -28.56 -1.49
CA ILE A 29 0.65 -28.43 -1.05
C ILE A 29 0.29 -26.95 -0.91
N VAL A 30 -0.70 -26.54 -1.69
CA VAL A 30 -1.25 -25.19 -1.67
C VAL A 30 -2.73 -25.30 -1.27
N ILE A 31 -3.12 -24.51 -0.26
CA ILE A 31 -4.50 -24.40 0.20
C ILE A 31 -4.97 -22.97 -0.06
N GLU A 32 -5.97 -22.83 -0.90
CA GLU A 32 -6.51 -21.56 -1.36
C GLU A 32 -7.97 -21.41 -0.99
N GLU A 33 -8.46 -20.17 -1.02
CA GLU A 33 -9.90 -19.92 -0.94
C GLU A 33 -10.60 -20.36 -2.21
N THR A 34 -11.83 -20.83 -2.05
CA THR A 34 -12.70 -21.13 -3.17
C THR A 34 -13.24 -19.84 -3.77
N LYS A 35 -13.40 -19.82 -5.10
CA LYS A 35 -14.03 -18.68 -5.79
C LYS A 35 -15.56 -18.65 -5.64
N ASN A 36 -16.16 -19.78 -5.28
CA ASN A 36 -17.60 -19.97 -5.15
C ASN A 36 -17.88 -20.78 -3.89
N SER A 37 -18.71 -20.23 -3.00
CA SER A 37 -19.07 -20.86 -1.72
C SER A 37 -19.75 -22.22 -1.85
N LYS A 38 -20.35 -22.52 -3.01
CA LYS A 38 -20.87 -23.87 -3.31
C LYS A 38 -19.80 -24.96 -3.20
N PHE A 39 -18.54 -24.60 -3.41
CA PHE A 39 -17.40 -25.51 -3.31
C PHE A 39 -16.66 -25.38 -1.97
N GLY A 40 -17.34 -25.01 -0.89
CA GLY A 40 -16.73 -24.85 0.42
C GLY A 40 -16.01 -23.51 0.57
N PHE A 41 -15.13 -23.38 1.58
CA PHE A 41 -14.39 -22.14 1.87
C PHE A 41 -12.91 -22.23 1.51
N LEU A 42 -12.34 -23.45 1.48
CA LEU A 42 -10.96 -23.71 1.06
C LEU A 42 -10.92 -24.87 0.07
N ASN A 43 -9.88 -24.93 -0.75
CA ASN A 43 -9.61 -26.08 -1.61
C ASN A 43 -8.10 -26.30 -1.81
N THR A 44 -7.76 -27.45 -2.39
CA THR A 44 -6.44 -27.74 -2.95
C THR A 44 -6.55 -28.41 -4.32
N ASN A 45 -5.64 -28.10 -5.22
CA ASN A 45 -5.49 -28.73 -6.53
C ASN A 45 -4.63 -30.01 -6.50
N LEU A 46 -4.35 -30.53 -5.30
CA LEU A 46 -3.52 -31.70 -5.07
C LEU A 46 -3.88 -32.94 -5.92
N PRO A 47 -5.16 -33.25 -6.21
CA PRO A 47 -5.49 -34.36 -7.11
C PRO A 47 -4.81 -34.25 -8.50
N TYR A 48 -4.81 -33.05 -9.10
CA TYR A 48 -4.13 -32.82 -10.39
C TYR A 48 -2.60 -32.95 -10.26
N LEU A 49 -2.02 -32.43 -9.17
CA LEU A 49 -0.57 -32.49 -8.95
C LEU A 49 -0.09 -33.94 -8.80
N ILE A 50 -0.82 -34.76 -8.05
CA ILE A 50 -0.51 -36.19 -7.89
C ILE A 50 -0.65 -36.91 -9.24
N SER A 51 -1.73 -36.66 -9.99
CA SER A 51 -1.95 -37.31 -11.28
C SER A 51 -0.83 -37.00 -12.28
N ALA A 52 -0.41 -35.73 -12.35
CA ALA A 52 0.66 -35.30 -13.23
C ALA A 52 2.02 -35.93 -12.86
N ILE A 53 2.37 -36.00 -11.57
CA ILE A 53 3.69 -36.50 -11.12
C ILE A 53 3.76 -38.02 -11.14
N TYR A 54 2.75 -38.69 -10.59
CA TYR A 54 2.76 -40.15 -10.40
C TYR A 54 2.09 -40.92 -11.54
N LYS A 55 1.57 -40.21 -12.55
CA LYS A 55 0.93 -40.78 -13.75
C LYS A 55 -0.20 -41.77 -13.42
N LYS A 56 -0.93 -41.52 -12.33
CA LYS A 56 -2.11 -42.30 -11.92
C LYS A 56 -3.39 -41.64 -12.42
N SER A 57 -4.45 -42.44 -12.54
CA SER A 57 -5.77 -41.92 -12.93
C SER A 57 -6.30 -40.94 -11.90
N LEU A 58 -6.96 -39.87 -12.35
CA LEU A 58 -7.47 -38.83 -11.45
C LEU A 58 -8.49 -39.41 -10.46
N GLN A 59 -9.38 -40.28 -10.93
CA GLN A 59 -10.40 -40.91 -10.08
C GLN A 59 -9.78 -41.75 -8.95
N GLU A 60 -8.75 -42.56 -9.23
CA GLU A 60 -8.05 -43.33 -8.19
C GLU A 60 -7.41 -42.41 -7.13
N ILE A 61 -6.85 -41.29 -7.55
CA ILE A 61 -6.21 -40.32 -6.66
C ILE A 61 -7.25 -39.60 -5.80
N GLU A 62 -8.33 -39.17 -6.44
CA GLU A 62 -9.45 -38.48 -5.79
C GLU A 62 -10.03 -39.38 -4.68
N ASP A 63 -10.39 -40.64 -4.99
CA ASP A 63 -10.91 -41.60 -4.01
C ASP A 63 -9.94 -41.80 -2.85
N ARG A 64 -8.66 -42.06 -3.12
CA ARG A 64 -7.64 -42.25 -2.08
C ARG A 64 -7.42 -41.01 -1.21
N LEU A 65 -7.45 -39.82 -1.80
CA LEU A 65 -7.30 -38.58 -1.05
C LEU A 65 -8.50 -38.33 -0.13
N LEU A 66 -9.72 -38.54 -0.63
CA LEU A 66 -10.92 -38.34 0.16
C LEU A 66 -11.02 -39.37 1.29
N THR A 67 -10.78 -40.66 1.02
CA THR A 67 -10.74 -41.68 2.07
C THR A 67 -9.64 -41.40 3.08
N GLY A 68 -8.43 -41.07 2.62
CA GLY A 68 -7.34 -40.71 3.52
C GLY A 68 -7.66 -39.47 4.37
N TRP A 69 -8.40 -38.50 3.82
CA TRP A 69 -8.90 -37.35 4.56
C TRP A 69 -9.93 -37.76 5.61
N GLU A 70 -10.96 -38.52 5.23
CA GLU A 70 -12.02 -38.97 6.14
C GLU A 70 -11.48 -39.81 7.31
N GLU A 71 -10.47 -40.64 7.07
CA GLU A 71 -9.81 -41.45 8.10
C GLU A 71 -8.90 -40.65 9.03
N SER A 72 -8.30 -39.56 8.54
CA SER A 72 -7.33 -38.75 9.30
C SER A 72 -7.87 -37.43 9.84
N ASN A 73 -9.04 -36.97 9.38
CA ASN A 73 -9.58 -35.68 9.76
C ASN A 73 -10.03 -35.66 11.21
N ASP A 74 -9.25 -34.97 12.03
CA ASP A 74 -9.48 -34.69 13.44
C ASP A 74 -9.83 -33.21 13.70
N LEU A 75 -10.06 -32.44 12.62
CA LEU A 75 -10.27 -30.99 12.69
C LEU A 75 -11.76 -30.67 12.86
N PRO A 76 -12.22 -30.27 14.06
CA PRO A 76 -13.63 -29.95 14.30
C PRO A 76 -14.10 -28.68 13.57
N GLU A 77 -13.18 -27.87 13.06
CA GLU A 77 -13.46 -26.70 12.23
C GLU A 77 -13.86 -27.06 10.78
N ILE A 78 -13.62 -28.30 10.34
CA ILE A 78 -13.99 -28.80 9.00
C ILE A 78 -15.14 -29.79 9.14
N GLU A 79 -16.30 -29.44 8.59
CA GLU A 79 -17.48 -30.30 8.64
C GLU A 79 -17.35 -31.48 7.67
N LYS A 80 -16.87 -31.21 6.46
CA LYS A 80 -16.66 -32.22 5.42
C LYS A 80 -15.66 -31.75 4.39
N ALA A 81 -15.16 -32.71 3.61
CA ALA A 81 -14.45 -32.45 2.36
C ALA A 81 -15.18 -33.10 1.18
N GLU A 82 -15.12 -32.48 0.00
CA GLU A 82 -15.73 -33.03 -1.21
C GLU A 82 -14.82 -32.84 -2.43
N LEU A 83 -14.81 -33.83 -3.30
CA LEU A 83 -14.12 -33.78 -4.58
C LEU A 83 -14.99 -33.11 -5.63
N ASN A 84 -14.42 -32.18 -6.37
CA ASN A 84 -15.09 -31.58 -7.51
C ASN A 84 -14.08 -31.15 -8.57
N LYS A 85 -14.17 -31.77 -9.75
CA LYS A 85 -13.36 -31.44 -10.94
C LYS A 85 -11.85 -31.35 -10.64
N GLY A 86 -11.29 -32.32 -9.92
CA GLY A 86 -9.86 -32.38 -9.59
C GLY A 86 -9.42 -31.47 -8.45
N TYR A 87 -10.35 -30.92 -7.67
CA TYR A 87 -10.08 -30.20 -6.42
C TYR A 87 -10.66 -30.96 -5.24
N LEU A 88 -9.90 -31.04 -4.15
CA LEU A 88 -10.41 -31.41 -2.84
C LEU A 88 -10.83 -30.13 -2.13
N ASN A 89 -12.13 -30.00 -1.87
CA ASN A 89 -12.75 -28.82 -1.29
C ASN A 89 -13.10 -29.08 0.18
N PHE A 90 -12.91 -28.08 1.04
CA PHE A 90 -13.19 -28.18 2.46
C PHE A 90 -14.35 -27.24 2.82
N TYR A 91 -15.30 -27.76 3.60
CA TYR A 91 -16.47 -27.02 4.08
C TYR A 91 -16.30 -26.73 5.57
N PRO A 92 -16.45 -25.47 6.01
CA PRO A 92 -16.20 -25.13 7.39
C PRO A 92 -17.40 -25.56 8.25
N SER A 93 -17.13 -26.06 9.45
CA SER A 93 -18.18 -26.27 10.43
C SER A 93 -18.62 -24.93 11.02
N GLN A 94 -19.81 -24.91 11.61
CA GLN A 94 -20.34 -23.73 12.30
C GLN A 94 -19.52 -23.29 13.50
N LYS A 95 -18.69 -24.20 14.04
CA LYS A 95 -17.73 -23.89 15.09
C LYS A 95 -16.83 -22.74 14.67
N LEU A 96 -16.41 -22.71 13.41
CA LEU A 96 -15.42 -21.74 12.92
C LEU A 96 -15.94 -20.30 12.95
N ILE A 97 -17.16 -20.04 12.44
CA ILE A 97 -17.75 -18.70 12.48
C ILE A 97 -18.12 -18.27 13.90
N LYS A 98 -18.51 -19.23 14.74
CA LYS A 98 -18.80 -19.00 16.16
C LYS A 98 -17.54 -18.59 16.92
N GLU A 99 -16.44 -19.30 16.73
CA GLU A 99 -15.14 -18.96 17.32
C GLU A 99 -14.62 -17.62 16.79
N PHE A 100 -14.72 -17.37 15.49
CA PHE A 100 -14.38 -16.08 14.92
C PHE A 100 -15.15 -14.94 15.59
N TYR A 101 -16.47 -15.10 15.78
CA TYR A 101 -17.29 -14.12 16.47
C TYR A 101 -16.81 -13.88 17.90
N PHE A 102 -16.70 -14.91 18.74
CA PHE A 102 -16.30 -14.72 20.13
C PHE A 102 -14.87 -14.21 20.28
N ASN A 103 -13.95 -14.66 19.42
CA ASN A 103 -12.61 -14.12 19.38
C ASN A 103 -12.62 -12.65 18.98
N SER A 104 -13.47 -12.24 18.03
CA SER A 104 -13.60 -10.83 17.69
C SER A 104 -14.04 -10.03 18.92
N GLN A 105 -15.07 -10.46 19.64
CA GLN A 105 -15.57 -9.75 20.82
C GLN A 105 -14.55 -9.63 21.96
N LYS A 106 -13.70 -10.65 22.15
CA LYS A 106 -12.66 -10.65 23.19
C LYS A 106 -11.44 -9.80 22.83
N ASN A 107 -11.07 -9.75 21.55
CA ASN A 107 -9.88 -9.06 21.10
C ASN A 107 -10.16 -7.59 20.78
N LYS A 108 -9.13 -6.73 20.96
CA LYS A 108 -9.21 -5.31 20.63
C LYS A 108 -9.38 -5.07 19.12
N LYS A 109 -8.76 -5.92 18.28
CA LYS A 109 -8.82 -5.87 16.82
C LYS A 109 -9.60 -7.07 16.29
N ILE A 110 -10.30 -6.89 15.17
CA ILE A 110 -11.01 -7.98 14.48
C ILE A 110 -10.07 -8.94 13.76
N VAL A 111 -8.89 -8.47 13.35
CA VAL A 111 -7.83 -9.34 12.83
C VAL A 111 -6.95 -9.81 13.99
N PHE A 112 -6.91 -11.12 14.20
CA PHE A 112 -6.06 -11.73 15.23
C PHE A 112 -4.67 -11.95 14.64
N VAL A 113 -3.79 -10.97 14.82
CA VAL A 113 -2.37 -11.17 14.55
C VAL A 113 -1.84 -12.05 15.68
N ALA A 114 -1.29 -13.23 15.34
CA ALA A 114 -0.57 -14.02 16.33
C ALA A 114 0.54 -13.13 16.89
N ASN A 115 0.50 -12.87 18.20
CA ASN A 115 1.65 -12.23 18.85
C ASN A 115 2.82 -13.17 18.58
N ASN A 116 3.84 -12.70 17.85
CA ASN A 116 5.12 -13.40 17.86
C ASN A 116 5.50 -13.58 19.32
N GLU A 117 5.86 -14.80 19.73
CA GLU A 117 6.14 -15.14 21.13
C GLU A 117 7.19 -14.21 21.77
N ASP A 118 7.99 -13.52 20.95
CA ASP A 118 9.01 -12.56 21.35
C ASP A 118 8.54 -11.09 21.47
N ASN A 119 7.29 -10.73 21.17
CA ASN A 119 6.83 -9.32 21.08
C ASN A 119 7.72 -8.41 20.20
N GLU A 120 8.49 -8.97 19.27
CA GLU A 120 9.36 -8.18 18.39
C GLU A 120 8.52 -7.52 17.29
N PHE A 121 8.21 -6.24 17.48
CA PHE A 121 7.61 -5.41 16.45
C PHE A 121 8.58 -5.23 15.28
N GLN A 122 8.14 -5.53 14.07
CA GLN A 122 8.91 -5.20 12.87
C GLN A 122 8.87 -3.67 12.68
N LYS A 123 10.02 -3.08 12.39
CA LYS A 123 10.15 -1.65 12.06
C LYS A 123 10.25 -1.44 10.56
N TYR A 124 9.57 -0.41 10.07
CA TYR A 124 9.56 0.00 8.68
C TYR A 124 9.94 1.46 8.56
N PHE A 125 10.88 1.79 7.69
CA PHE A 125 11.14 3.14 7.23
C PHE A 125 10.48 3.29 5.86
N ILE A 126 9.53 4.21 5.74
CA ILE A 126 8.79 4.46 4.51
C ILE A 126 9.06 5.89 4.06
N GLU A 127 9.57 6.01 2.85
CA GLU A 127 9.73 7.31 2.21
C GLU A 127 8.39 7.75 1.60
N ILE A 128 7.95 8.96 1.95
CA ILE A 128 6.66 9.52 1.53
C ILE A 128 6.90 10.68 0.57
N VAL A 129 6.39 10.54 -0.66
CA VAL A 129 6.36 11.57 -1.71
C VAL A 129 7.74 12.02 -2.21
N SER A 130 8.56 12.66 -1.37
CA SER A 130 9.89 13.22 -1.68
C SER A 130 9.93 14.00 -3.00
N ALA A 131 8.88 14.79 -3.27
CA ALA A 131 8.84 15.68 -4.40
C ALA A 131 9.80 16.85 -4.18
N ASN A 132 10.37 17.37 -5.26
CA ASN A 132 11.14 18.60 -5.21
C ASN A 132 10.27 19.75 -4.69
N PRO A 133 10.85 20.73 -3.96
CA PRO A 133 10.12 21.87 -3.40
C PRO A 133 9.82 22.90 -4.48
N THR A 134 9.07 22.52 -5.52
CA THR A 134 8.69 23.38 -6.66
C THR A 134 7.28 23.96 -6.52
N GLY A 135 6.61 23.70 -5.39
CA GLY A 135 5.25 24.15 -5.10
C GLY A 135 4.26 22.98 -5.02
N GLU A 136 3.05 23.18 -5.53
CA GLU A 136 1.93 22.24 -5.44
C GLU A 136 2.27 20.82 -5.95
N LEU A 137 1.69 19.82 -5.29
CA LEU A 137 1.82 18.43 -5.68
C LEU A 137 0.87 18.08 -6.82
N HIS A 138 1.42 17.48 -7.87
CA HIS A 138 0.59 16.85 -8.89
C HIS A 138 0.06 15.48 -8.44
N ILE A 139 -0.93 14.95 -9.18
CA ILE A 139 -1.64 13.71 -8.86
C ILE A 139 -0.73 12.49 -8.66
N GLY A 140 0.40 12.40 -9.37
CA GLY A 140 1.39 11.35 -9.15
C GLY A 140 1.99 11.37 -7.73
N HIS A 141 2.38 12.55 -7.24
CA HIS A 141 2.87 12.75 -5.87
C HIS A 141 1.78 12.48 -4.84
N ILE A 142 0.56 12.97 -5.10
CA ILE A 142 -0.59 12.73 -4.22
C ILE A 142 -0.89 11.22 -4.12
N ARG A 143 -0.91 10.50 -5.24
CA ARG A 143 -1.12 9.05 -5.26
C ARG A 143 -0.03 8.33 -4.47
N ASN A 144 1.24 8.70 -4.65
CA ASN A 144 2.35 8.15 -3.87
C ASN A 144 2.12 8.36 -2.36
N GLY A 145 1.79 9.59 -1.95
CA GLY A 145 1.54 9.94 -0.55
C GLY A 145 0.36 9.19 0.07
N VAL A 146 -0.75 9.06 -0.66
CA VAL A 146 -1.93 8.33 -0.17
C VAL A 146 -1.66 6.82 -0.07
N ILE A 147 -0.93 6.23 -1.03
CA ILE A 147 -0.56 4.80 -1.00
C ILE A 147 0.40 4.51 0.15
N THR A 148 1.44 5.33 0.32
CA THR A 148 2.43 5.17 1.39
C THR A 148 1.81 5.37 2.78
N ASP A 149 0.91 6.34 2.94
CA ASP A 149 0.16 6.50 4.20
C ASP A 149 -0.77 5.29 4.45
N SER A 150 -1.47 4.80 3.42
CA SER A 150 -2.34 3.61 3.57
C SER A 150 -1.55 2.35 3.90
N LEU A 151 -0.36 2.18 3.32
CA LEU A 151 0.57 1.11 3.67
C LEU A 151 1.06 1.25 5.11
N SER A 152 1.41 2.47 5.53
CA SER A 152 1.84 2.76 6.90
C SER A 152 0.75 2.37 7.91
N ASN A 153 -0.50 2.78 7.65
CA ASN A 153 -1.64 2.48 8.51
C ASN A 153 -1.95 0.97 8.55
N LEU A 154 -1.80 0.25 7.43
CA LEU A 154 -1.93 -1.21 7.38
C LEU A 154 -0.88 -1.89 8.28
N LEU A 155 0.38 -1.45 8.18
CA LEU A 155 1.48 -2.02 8.96
C LEU A 155 1.29 -1.74 10.46
N GLU A 156 0.88 -0.53 10.84
CA GLU A 156 0.55 -0.17 12.23
C GLU A 156 -0.69 -0.92 12.73
N TYR A 157 -1.69 -1.13 11.89
CA TYR A 157 -2.83 -1.98 12.21
C TYR A 157 -2.39 -3.43 12.43
N ASN A 158 -1.37 -3.92 11.73
CA ASN A 158 -0.72 -5.20 12.00
C ASN A 158 0.24 -5.18 13.22
N GLY A 159 0.36 -4.05 13.92
CA GLY A 159 1.18 -3.91 15.13
C GLY A 159 2.64 -3.50 14.88
N ASN A 160 3.02 -3.17 13.65
CA ASN A 160 4.38 -2.77 13.30
C ASN A 160 4.64 -1.31 13.63
N LEU A 161 5.92 -0.94 13.75
CA LEU A 161 6.34 0.44 13.91
C LEU A 161 6.72 1.01 12.54
N VAL A 162 6.18 2.17 12.19
CA VAL A 162 6.44 2.82 10.91
C VAL A 162 7.02 4.20 11.15
N TYR A 163 8.15 4.48 10.49
CA TYR A 163 8.79 5.78 10.44
C TYR A 163 8.64 6.36 9.04
N ARG A 164 8.01 7.52 8.94
CA ARG A 164 7.64 8.19 7.69
C ARG A 164 8.58 9.36 7.45
N ALA A 165 9.39 9.30 6.41
CA ALA A 165 10.34 10.37 6.09
C ALA A 165 10.03 11.00 4.74
N TYR A 166 10.23 12.31 4.64
CA TYR A 166 10.22 13.07 3.41
C TYR A 166 11.63 13.60 3.15
N LEU A 167 12.22 13.28 1.99
CA LEU A 167 13.49 13.88 1.58
C LEU A 167 13.22 15.20 0.85
N VAL A 168 13.63 16.31 1.44
CA VAL A 168 13.61 17.64 0.85
C VAL A 168 14.91 17.85 0.07
N ASN A 169 14.80 17.84 -1.26
CA ASN A 169 15.90 18.18 -2.15
C ASN A 169 16.08 19.70 -2.14
N ASP A 170 16.94 20.21 -1.26
CA ASP A 170 17.20 21.65 -1.06
C ASP A 170 18.54 22.12 -1.66
N ALA A 171 19.25 21.21 -2.32
CA ALA A 171 20.55 21.45 -2.95
C ALA A 171 20.56 20.99 -4.42
N GLY A 172 21.73 21.09 -5.06
CA GLY A 172 21.93 20.61 -6.44
C GLY A 172 21.46 21.56 -7.54
N ALA A 173 21.47 21.04 -8.77
CA ALA A 173 21.25 21.82 -9.99
C ALA A 173 19.78 22.24 -10.17
N GLN A 174 18.82 21.39 -9.81
CA GLN A 174 17.39 21.70 -9.93
C GLN A 174 17.00 22.87 -9.02
N ILE A 175 17.54 22.91 -7.79
CA ILE A 175 17.30 24.03 -6.89
C ILE A 175 17.96 25.30 -7.39
N LYS A 176 19.14 25.21 -8.01
CA LYS A 176 19.74 26.38 -8.66
C LYS A 176 18.81 26.94 -9.74
N GLU A 177 18.30 26.09 -10.63
CA GLU A 177 17.36 26.50 -11.68
C GLU A 177 16.05 27.08 -11.11
N LEU A 178 15.58 26.55 -9.99
CA LEU A 178 14.42 27.09 -9.26
C LEU A 178 14.68 28.51 -8.74
N ILE A 179 15.82 28.75 -8.08
CA ILE A 179 16.18 30.08 -7.59
C ILE A 179 16.40 31.06 -8.74
N ASP A 180 17.04 30.62 -9.83
CA ASP A 180 17.21 31.43 -11.05
C ASP A 180 15.84 31.82 -11.64
N SER A 181 14.86 30.91 -11.60
CA SER A 181 13.48 31.15 -12.06
C SER A 181 12.75 32.17 -11.18
N ILE A 182 12.88 32.06 -9.85
CA ILE A 182 12.31 33.02 -8.90
C ILE A 182 12.95 34.40 -9.06
N TYR A 183 14.28 34.46 -9.22
CA TYR A 183 15.02 35.70 -9.46
C TYR A 183 14.56 36.40 -10.74
N TRP A 184 14.31 35.62 -11.79
CA TRP A 184 13.78 36.13 -13.05
C TRP A 184 12.44 36.85 -12.81
N VAL A 185 11.49 36.20 -12.12
CA VAL A 185 10.16 36.80 -11.85
C VAL A 185 10.29 38.03 -10.93
N TYR A 186 11.06 37.90 -9.85
CA TYR A 186 11.35 38.99 -8.92
C TYR A 186 11.93 40.22 -9.64
N SER A 187 12.85 40.04 -10.57
CA SER A 187 13.47 41.13 -11.33
C SER A 187 12.47 41.84 -12.26
N HIS A 188 11.52 41.11 -12.85
CA HIS A 188 10.44 41.70 -13.65
C HIS A 188 9.51 42.55 -12.78
N LEU A 189 9.13 42.04 -11.59
CA LEU A 189 8.27 42.75 -10.64
C LEU A 189 8.94 44.03 -10.11
N SER A 190 10.23 43.97 -9.78
CA SER A 190 10.95 45.10 -9.15
C SER A 190 11.44 46.15 -10.13
N LYS A 191 11.73 45.81 -11.40
CA LYS A 191 12.44 46.71 -12.34
C LYS A 191 11.81 46.85 -13.72
N GLY A 192 10.74 46.11 -14.05
CA GLY A 192 10.13 46.13 -15.39
C GLY A 192 11.10 45.73 -16.51
N ILE A 193 12.20 45.04 -16.18
CA ILE A 193 13.24 44.62 -17.12
C ILE A 193 12.73 43.37 -17.85
N SER A 194 12.68 43.42 -19.18
CA SER A 194 12.43 42.25 -20.02
C SER A 194 13.72 41.42 -20.10
N ILE A 195 13.78 40.31 -19.37
CA ILE A 195 14.83 39.30 -19.56
C ILE A 195 14.32 38.31 -20.62
N SER A 196 15.09 38.09 -21.68
CA SER A 196 14.71 37.16 -22.75
C SER A 196 14.72 35.71 -22.29
N ASN A 197 13.71 34.96 -22.76
CA ASN A 197 13.33 33.57 -22.46
C ASN A 197 12.60 33.36 -21.12
N PRO A 198 11.47 32.62 -21.12
CA PRO A 198 10.77 32.25 -19.90
C PRO A 198 11.64 31.29 -19.06
N PRO A 199 11.55 31.37 -17.73
CA PRO A 199 12.31 30.51 -16.83
C PRO A 199 11.86 29.04 -16.92
N LYS A 200 12.69 28.12 -16.41
CA LYS A 200 12.37 26.68 -16.38
C LYS A 200 11.11 26.40 -15.53
N TYR A 201 11.01 27.06 -14.39
CA TYR A 201 9.86 26.96 -13.50
C TYR A 201 9.01 28.22 -13.63
N HIS A 202 7.73 28.05 -13.99
CA HIS A 202 6.78 29.13 -14.16
C HIS A 202 5.41 28.68 -13.63
N SER A 203 4.94 29.28 -12.54
CA SER A 203 3.63 29.02 -11.94
C SER A 203 3.23 30.15 -10.99
N ASP A 204 1.95 30.21 -10.64
CA ASP A 204 1.38 31.24 -9.75
C ASP A 204 2.06 31.25 -8.37
N ILE A 205 2.49 30.10 -7.87
CA ILE A 205 3.22 30.00 -6.59
C ILE A 205 4.66 30.51 -6.68
N ILE A 206 5.32 30.37 -7.84
CA ILE A 206 6.64 30.98 -8.08
C ILE A 206 6.52 32.50 -8.12
N GLU A 207 5.49 33.03 -8.77
CA GLU A 207 5.21 34.47 -8.75
C GLU A 207 4.88 34.97 -7.34
N SER A 208 4.06 34.23 -6.62
CA SER A 208 3.72 34.54 -5.22
C SER A 208 4.97 34.55 -4.34
N CYS A 209 5.87 33.57 -4.50
CA CYS A 209 7.14 33.50 -3.80
C CYS A 209 8.00 34.74 -4.11
N ALA A 210 8.14 35.12 -5.38
CA ALA A 210 8.88 36.30 -5.80
C ALA A 210 8.31 37.59 -5.18
N ARG A 211 6.99 37.75 -5.14
CA ARG A 211 6.32 38.87 -4.46
C ARG A 211 6.63 38.91 -2.97
N GLN A 212 6.59 37.75 -2.29
CA GLN A 212 6.92 37.65 -0.87
C GLN A 212 8.40 37.98 -0.60
N ILE A 213 9.30 37.63 -1.52
CA ILE A 213 10.71 38.04 -1.43
C ILE A 213 10.82 39.57 -1.53
N SER A 214 10.16 40.21 -2.50
CA SER A 214 10.13 41.67 -2.59
C SER A 214 9.58 42.34 -1.33
N THR A 215 8.58 41.76 -0.68
CA THR A 215 8.02 42.26 0.58
C THR A 215 8.99 42.10 1.75
N ASN A 216 9.63 40.95 1.90
CA ASN A 216 10.44 40.63 3.08
C ASN A 216 11.89 41.11 2.98
N PHE A 217 12.47 41.13 1.78
CA PHE A 217 13.86 41.46 1.50
C PHE A 217 14.03 42.74 0.67
N GLY A 218 12.93 43.38 0.26
CA GLY A 218 12.96 44.58 -0.58
C GLY A 218 13.28 44.30 -2.04
N ASN A 219 13.47 45.36 -2.83
CA ASN A 219 13.63 45.31 -4.30
C ASN A 219 15.10 45.42 -4.79
N HIS A 220 16.06 44.99 -3.97
CA HIS A 220 17.49 45.18 -4.23
C HIS A 220 18.31 43.89 -4.40
N TRP A 221 17.71 42.70 -4.28
CA TRP A 221 18.40 41.44 -4.55
C TRP A 221 19.06 41.40 -5.94
N LYS A 222 20.32 40.95 -5.94
CA LYS A 222 21.15 40.63 -7.11
C LYS A 222 21.73 39.23 -6.91
N LEU A 223 21.78 38.41 -7.96
CA LEU A 223 22.29 37.03 -7.86
C LEU A 223 23.76 36.95 -7.44
N GLU A 224 24.55 38.00 -7.68
CA GLU A 224 25.95 38.06 -7.27
C GLU A 224 26.13 38.25 -5.75
N ASP A 225 25.10 38.72 -5.05
CA ASP A 225 25.09 38.83 -3.59
C ASP A 225 24.91 37.45 -2.97
N LYS A 226 26.02 36.80 -2.62
CA LYS A 226 26.04 35.41 -2.15
C LYS A 226 25.30 35.21 -0.83
N GLU A 227 25.41 36.15 0.11
CA GLU A 227 24.76 36.02 1.43
C GLU A 227 23.25 36.21 1.28
N LEU A 228 22.81 37.27 0.60
CA LEU A 228 21.39 37.50 0.36
C LEU A 228 20.77 36.38 -0.50
N THR A 229 21.50 35.87 -1.51
CA THR A 229 21.03 34.74 -2.33
C THR A 229 20.89 33.46 -1.51
N LYS A 230 21.74 33.23 -0.50
CA LYS A 230 21.62 32.10 0.41
C LYS A 230 20.38 32.22 1.30
N GLU A 231 20.12 33.40 1.85
CA GLU A 231 18.93 33.67 2.65
C GLU A 231 17.65 33.52 1.83
N ILE A 232 17.61 34.11 0.63
CA ILE A 232 16.48 34.00 -0.29
C ILE A 232 16.26 32.57 -0.74
N ARG A 233 17.33 31.81 -1.02
CA ARG A 233 17.21 30.38 -1.34
C ARG A 233 16.51 29.61 -0.21
N HIS A 234 16.94 29.82 1.03
CA HIS A 234 16.31 29.18 2.18
C HIS A 234 14.84 29.59 2.31
N PHE A 235 14.54 30.89 2.19
CA PHE A 235 13.17 31.40 2.21
C PHE A 235 12.29 30.78 1.11
N SER A 236 12.77 30.75 -0.13
CA SER A 236 12.05 30.19 -1.28
C SER A 236 11.70 28.71 -1.08
N ILE A 237 12.67 27.92 -0.59
CA ILE A 237 12.46 26.49 -0.35
C ILE A 237 11.41 26.28 0.74
N GLU A 238 11.52 26.97 1.88
CA GLU A 238 10.52 26.85 2.94
C GLU A 238 9.14 27.36 2.52
N TYR A 239 9.07 28.43 1.72
CA TYR A 239 7.81 28.94 1.18
C TYR A 239 7.10 27.89 0.31
N LEU A 240 7.83 27.28 -0.63
CA LEU A 240 7.28 26.26 -1.53
C LEU A 240 6.97 24.95 -0.78
N LEU A 241 7.83 24.57 0.17
CA LEU A 241 7.61 23.40 1.02
C LEU A 241 6.39 23.56 1.93
N THR A 242 6.04 24.78 2.34
CA THR A 242 4.83 25.05 3.13
C THR A 242 3.56 24.68 2.37
N ALA A 243 3.51 24.91 1.05
CA ALA A 243 2.37 24.48 0.23
C ALA A 243 2.24 22.95 0.20
N ILE A 244 3.36 22.24 0.01
CA ILE A 244 3.40 20.77 0.06
C ILE A 244 2.94 20.25 1.42
N LYS A 245 3.49 20.79 2.52
CA LYS A 245 3.12 20.44 3.90
C LYS A 245 1.62 20.59 4.14
N LYS A 246 1.04 21.69 3.66
CA LYS A 246 -0.40 21.96 3.76
C LYS A 246 -1.23 20.93 3.00
N GLU A 247 -0.86 20.59 1.76
CA GLU A 247 -1.58 19.57 0.98
C GLU A 247 -1.52 18.18 1.64
N LEU A 248 -0.36 17.81 2.19
CA LEU A 248 -0.20 16.55 2.93
C LEU A 248 -1.06 16.55 4.21
N GLU A 249 -1.10 17.65 4.95
CA GLU A 249 -1.94 17.82 6.14
C GLU A 249 -3.44 17.74 5.79
N GLU A 250 -3.88 18.40 4.71
CA GLU A 250 -5.25 18.32 4.22
C GLU A 250 -5.65 16.88 3.89
N LEU A 251 -4.72 16.10 3.32
CA LEU A 251 -4.91 14.67 3.05
C LEU A 251 -4.73 13.80 4.30
N SER A 252 -4.42 14.36 5.47
CA SER A 252 -4.10 13.63 6.69
C SER A 252 -2.94 12.64 6.53
N ILE A 253 -1.97 12.98 5.68
CA ILE A 253 -0.73 12.22 5.48
C ILE A 253 0.27 12.68 6.54
N GLN A 254 0.73 11.73 7.36
CA GLN A 254 1.70 12.01 8.42
C GLN A 254 3.13 11.94 7.87
N VAL A 255 3.98 12.86 8.31
CA VAL A 255 5.42 12.85 8.03
C VAL A 255 6.13 13.02 9.37
N ASP A 256 6.91 12.02 9.79
CA ASP A 256 7.60 12.00 11.08
C ASP A 256 8.91 12.80 11.01
N SER A 257 9.55 12.85 9.83
CA SER A 257 10.79 13.60 9.61
C SER A 257 10.86 14.23 8.23
N TRP A 258 11.36 15.47 8.21
CA TRP A 258 11.74 16.21 7.01
C TRP A 258 13.26 16.24 6.93
N ASP A 259 13.81 15.35 6.12
CA ASP A 259 15.24 15.19 5.92
C ASP A 259 15.72 16.09 4.78
N TYR A 260 16.71 16.95 5.02
CA TYR A 260 17.20 17.90 4.02
C TYR A 260 18.49 17.38 3.37
N GLU A 261 18.52 17.32 2.05
CA GLU A 261 19.66 16.84 1.26
C GLU A 261 20.96 17.56 1.62
N SER A 262 20.93 18.89 1.77
CA SER A 262 22.07 19.73 2.11
C SER A 262 22.70 19.38 3.47
N ARG A 263 21.91 18.87 4.41
CA ARG A 263 22.37 18.44 5.74
C ARG A 263 22.88 17.00 5.74
N ILE A 264 22.41 16.19 4.79
CA ILE A 264 22.76 14.79 4.66
C ILE A 264 24.05 14.63 3.84
N CYS A 265 24.15 15.35 2.72
CA CYS A 265 25.24 15.25 1.76
C CYS A 265 26.40 16.16 2.16
N THR A 266 27.14 15.76 3.19
CA THR A 266 28.34 16.46 3.66
C THR A 266 29.63 15.76 3.19
N GLU A 267 30.77 16.44 3.31
CA GLU A 267 32.08 15.82 3.07
C GLU A 267 32.32 14.59 3.97
N SER A 268 31.84 14.62 5.21
CA SER A 268 31.93 13.50 6.15
C SER A 268 31.09 12.30 5.69
N SER A 269 29.89 12.55 5.18
CA SER A 269 28.99 11.51 4.67
C SER A 269 29.53 10.88 3.39
N LEU A 270 30.11 11.69 2.50
CA LEU A 270 30.81 11.20 1.31
C LEU A 270 32.02 10.34 1.71
N SER A 271 32.80 10.78 2.68
CA SER A 271 33.95 10.02 3.20
C SER A 271 33.51 8.66 3.76
N SER A 272 32.40 8.62 4.49
CA SER A 272 31.80 7.37 4.99
C SER A 272 31.42 6.42 3.85
N LEU A 273 30.71 6.91 2.82
CA LEU A 273 30.35 6.13 1.64
C LEU A 273 31.59 5.58 0.91
N VAL A 274 32.61 6.42 0.70
CA VAL A 274 33.85 6.03 0.04
C VAL A 274 34.56 4.92 0.82
N ASN A 275 34.54 4.98 2.15
CA ASN A 275 35.16 3.97 2.98
C ASN A 275 34.40 2.63 2.92
N GLN A 276 33.07 2.67 2.91
CA GLN A 276 32.22 1.48 2.74
C GLN A 276 32.42 0.79 1.38
N LEU A 277 32.66 1.58 0.33
CA LEU A 277 32.81 1.08 -1.04
C LEU A 277 34.28 0.94 -1.48
N LYS A 278 35.26 1.04 -0.58
CA LYS A 278 36.68 1.21 -0.91
C LYS A 278 37.22 0.18 -1.93
N GLU A 279 36.78 -1.08 -1.84
CA GLU A 279 37.20 -2.16 -2.75
C GLU A 279 36.45 -2.20 -4.09
N HIS A 280 35.50 -1.30 -4.28
CA HIS A 280 34.59 -1.25 -5.42
C HIS A 280 34.62 0.12 -6.13
N LEU A 281 35.51 1.02 -5.69
CA LEU A 281 35.72 2.32 -6.30
C LEU A 281 36.99 2.35 -7.14
N TYR A 282 36.96 3.11 -8.23
CA TYR A 282 38.13 3.38 -9.05
C TYR A 282 38.09 4.80 -9.63
N LEU A 283 39.26 5.36 -9.94
CA LEU A 283 39.39 6.65 -10.61
C LEU A 283 39.52 6.43 -12.12
N HIS A 284 38.74 7.15 -12.90
CA HIS A 284 38.81 7.16 -14.35
C HIS A 284 38.43 8.54 -14.87
N GLU A 285 39.24 9.12 -15.76
CA GLU A 285 39.05 10.48 -16.32
C GLU A 285 38.84 11.57 -15.25
N ASN A 286 39.61 11.50 -14.15
CA ASN A 286 39.50 12.39 -12.98
C ASN A 286 38.12 12.36 -12.27
N ALA A 287 37.28 11.38 -12.57
CA ALA A 287 36.04 11.11 -11.86
C ALA A 287 36.18 9.87 -10.97
N LEU A 288 35.40 9.81 -9.88
CA LEU A 288 35.31 8.65 -9.00
C LEU A 288 34.12 7.79 -9.42
N TRP A 289 34.41 6.54 -9.77
CA TRP A 289 33.44 5.57 -10.27
C TRP A 289 33.23 4.45 -9.24
N PHE A 290 31.99 3.96 -9.19
CA PHE A 290 31.60 2.73 -8.50
C PHE A 290 31.40 1.62 -9.53
N ASN A 291 32.06 0.49 -9.30
CA ASN A 291 31.92 -0.73 -10.10
C ASN A 291 30.56 -1.42 -9.85
N THR A 292 29.48 -0.70 -10.15
CA THR A 292 28.09 -1.12 -9.92
C THR A 292 27.74 -2.36 -10.75
N SER A 293 28.27 -2.45 -11.97
CA SER A 293 27.93 -3.53 -12.92
C SER A 293 28.37 -4.91 -12.44
N LYS A 294 29.43 -4.99 -11.62
CA LYS A 294 29.88 -6.24 -10.97
C LYS A 294 28.79 -6.89 -10.10
N PHE A 295 27.82 -6.12 -9.60
CA PHE A 295 26.83 -6.61 -8.65
C PHE A 295 25.47 -6.94 -9.26
N SER A 296 25.20 -6.48 -10.49
CA SER A 296 23.94 -6.74 -11.21
C SER A 296 24.16 -7.03 -12.69
N ARG A 297 23.59 -8.15 -13.18
CA ARG A 297 23.62 -8.52 -14.60
C ARG A 297 22.78 -7.61 -15.49
N GLU A 298 21.88 -6.82 -14.89
CA GLU A 298 21.02 -5.86 -15.61
C GLU A 298 21.77 -4.57 -15.97
N LEU A 299 22.94 -4.33 -15.36
CA LEU A 299 23.74 -3.14 -15.56
C LEU A 299 24.91 -3.44 -16.50
N ASN A 300 25.01 -2.64 -17.57
CA ASN A 300 26.06 -2.79 -18.60
C ASN A 300 27.19 -1.75 -18.47
N LYS A 301 27.12 -0.88 -17.47
CA LYS A 301 28.11 0.15 -17.18
C LYS A 301 28.16 0.44 -15.69
N ASP A 302 29.28 0.99 -15.28
CA ASP A 302 29.53 1.49 -13.93
C ASP A 302 29.00 2.92 -13.76
N ASP A 303 28.87 3.37 -12.52
CA ASP A 303 28.28 4.67 -12.20
C ASP A 303 29.31 5.65 -11.65
N VAL A 304 29.26 6.88 -12.15
CA VAL A 304 30.02 8.00 -11.57
C VAL A 304 29.37 8.41 -10.24
N LEU A 305 30.15 8.42 -9.17
CA LEU A 305 29.75 9.00 -7.89
C LEU A 305 30.18 10.46 -7.76
N VAL A 306 31.41 10.78 -8.16
CA VAL A 306 31.97 12.14 -8.14
C VAL A 306 32.49 12.48 -9.53
N LYS A 307 32.00 13.58 -10.10
CA LYS A 307 32.40 14.05 -11.42
C LYS A 307 33.81 14.67 -11.40
N LYS A 308 34.37 14.90 -12.59
CA LYS A 308 35.69 15.53 -12.78
C LYS A 308 35.85 16.92 -12.15
N ASP A 309 34.75 17.63 -11.92
CA ASP A 309 34.72 18.96 -11.29
C ASP A 309 34.55 18.89 -9.75
N GLY A 310 34.56 17.68 -9.18
CA GLY A 310 34.35 17.44 -7.75
C GLY A 310 32.89 17.38 -7.32
N THR A 311 31.92 17.65 -8.20
CA THR A 311 30.51 17.58 -7.85
C THR A 311 30.03 16.14 -7.72
N ILE A 312 29.27 15.84 -6.66
CA ILE A 312 28.65 14.52 -6.46
C ILE A 312 27.44 14.36 -7.39
N THR A 313 27.14 13.12 -7.79
CA THR A 313 25.96 12.80 -8.61
C THR A 313 24.71 12.56 -7.76
N TYR A 314 23.52 12.65 -8.35
CA TYR A 314 22.27 12.26 -7.69
C TYR A 314 22.34 10.83 -7.14
N PHE A 315 22.95 9.91 -7.90
CA PHE A 315 23.15 8.55 -7.43
C PHE A 315 24.02 8.50 -6.17
N CYS A 316 25.12 9.25 -6.11
CA CYS A 316 25.93 9.35 -4.90
C CYS A 316 25.14 9.90 -3.69
N GLN A 317 24.25 10.87 -3.91
CA GLN A 317 23.38 11.42 -2.87
C GLN A 317 22.40 10.35 -2.36
N ASP A 318 21.80 9.59 -3.26
CA ASP A 318 20.90 8.47 -2.92
C ASP A 318 21.64 7.40 -2.10
N LEU A 319 22.89 7.07 -2.44
CA LEU A 319 23.71 6.12 -1.68
C LEU A 319 23.98 6.63 -0.26
N ILE A 320 24.38 7.91 -0.12
CA ILE A 320 24.61 8.54 1.18
C ILE A 320 23.34 8.50 2.03
N TYR A 321 22.20 8.87 1.46
CA TYR A 321 20.95 8.90 2.19
C TYR A 321 20.54 7.50 2.67
N HIS A 322 20.71 6.47 1.84
CA HIS A 322 20.41 5.11 2.24
C HIS A 322 21.38 4.56 3.31
N LEU A 323 22.66 4.94 3.31
CA LEU A 323 23.55 4.64 4.44
C LEU A 323 23.04 5.26 5.74
N LYS A 324 22.62 6.54 5.71
CA LYS A 324 22.04 7.21 6.88
C LYS A 324 20.78 6.50 7.37
N LYS A 325 19.90 6.04 6.47
CA LYS A 325 18.73 5.22 6.83
C LYS A 325 19.17 3.92 7.51
N LEU A 326 20.19 3.24 7.00
CA LEU A 326 20.72 2.01 7.58
C LEU A 326 21.33 2.23 8.97
N ASP A 327 22.06 3.34 9.19
CA ASP A 327 22.65 3.68 10.48
C ASP A 327 21.58 4.00 11.55
N PHE A 328 20.45 4.58 11.12
CA PHE A 328 19.31 4.86 11.99
C PHE A 328 18.53 3.60 12.39
N LEU A 329 18.57 2.56 11.56
CA LEU A 329 17.70 1.39 11.68
C LEU A 329 18.46 0.16 12.20
N ASP A 330 17.82 -0.64 13.05
CA ASP A 330 18.39 -1.93 13.45
C ASP A 330 18.45 -2.92 12.27
N SER A 331 19.20 -4.02 12.46
CA SER A 331 19.43 -5.02 11.42
C SER A 331 18.17 -5.80 10.99
N LYS A 332 17.10 -5.74 11.78
CA LYS A 332 15.82 -6.39 11.47
C LYS A 332 14.88 -5.46 10.69
N SER A 333 15.07 -4.15 10.78
CA SER A 333 14.23 -3.12 10.15
C SER A 333 14.24 -3.17 8.63
N LYS A 334 13.10 -2.82 8.02
CA LYS A 334 12.91 -2.76 6.56
C LYS A 334 12.82 -1.32 6.07
N ILE A 335 13.40 -1.03 4.91
CA ILE A 335 13.24 0.23 4.18
C ILE A 335 12.30 -0.04 3.01
N VAL A 336 11.23 0.74 2.88
CA VAL A 336 10.28 0.66 1.76
C VAL A 336 10.37 1.95 0.95
N ASN A 337 10.86 1.82 -0.27
CA ASN A 337 10.94 2.90 -1.24
C ASN A 337 9.78 2.76 -2.23
N VAL A 338 8.97 3.80 -2.38
CA VAL A 338 7.87 3.85 -3.34
C VAL A 338 8.21 4.86 -4.42
N LEU A 339 8.54 4.36 -5.62
CA LEU A 339 9.04 5.15 -6.75
C LEU A 339 8.05 5.13 -7.92
N ALA A 340 8.21 6.02 -8.88
CA ALA A 340 7.49 5.91 -10.15
C ALA A 340 8.06 4.75 -11.00
N GLN A 341 7.23 4.13 -11.84
CA GLN A 341 7.59 2.92 -12.61
C GLN A 341 8.78 3.09 -13.57
N ASP A 342 9.04 4.31 -14.03
CA ASP A 342 10.16 4.68 -14.91
C ASP A 342 11.53 4.62 -14.22
N HIS A 343 11.59 4.35 -12.91
CA HIS A 343 12.82 4.27 -12.12
C HIS A 343 13.47 2.86 -12.10
N SER A 344 13.10 1.96 -13.00
CA SER A 344 13.61 0.56 -13.01
C SER A 344 15.13 0.47 -13.03
N SER A 345 15.80 1.23 -13.91
CA SER A 345 17.28 1.27 -13.97
C SER A 345 17.90 1.77 -12.66
N HIS A 346 17.28 2.78 -12.03
CA HIS A 346 17.72 3.30 -10.74
C HIS A 346 17.61 2.23 -9.63
N ILE A 347 16.51 1.47 -9.59
CA ILE A 347 16.30 0.36 -8.66
C ILE A 347 17.41 -0.69 -8.80
N SER A 348 17.78 -1.07 -10.04
CA SER A 348 18.85 -2.03 -10.28
C SER A 348 20.21 -1.56 -9.74
N ARG A 349 20.52 -0.26 -9.86
CA ARG A 349 21.74 0.33 -9.28
C ARG A 349 21.73 0.33 -7.75
N MET A 350 20.59 0.66 -7.14
CA MET A 350 20.48 0.64 -5.69
C MET A 350 20.60 -0.77 -5.13
N LYS A 351 19.97 -1.77 -5.76
CA LYS A 351 20.14 -3.19 -5.38
C LYS A 351 21.61 -3.63 -5.49
N ALA A 352 22.30 -3.23 -6.56
CA ALA A 352 23.73 -3.47 -6.71
C ALA A 352 24.55 -2.84 -5.57
N PHE A 353 24.24 -1.61 -5.18
CA PHE A 353 24.85 -0.96 -4.02
C PHE A 353 24.62 -1.76 -2.73
N PHE A 354 23.38 -2.09 -2.36
CA PHE A 354 23.10 -2.84 -1.13
C PHE A 354 23.79 -4.21 -1.10
N LYS A 355 23.84 -4.89 -2.23
CA LYS A 355 24.59 -6.14 -2.38
C LYS A 355 26.08 -5.95 -2.16
N SER A 356 26.67 -4.85 -2.64
CA SER A 356 28.10 -4.57 -2.45
C SER A 356 28.49 -4.36 -0.99
N ILE A 357 27.56 -3.89 -0.15
CA ILE A 357 27.75 -3.71 1.29
C ILE A 357 27.08 -4.81 2.14
N ASN A 358 26.76 -5.96 1.52
CA ASN A 358 26.20 -7.15 2.18
C ASN A 358 24.86 -6.93 2.92
N ILE A 359 24.02 -6.01 2.45
CA ILE A 359 22.67 -5.83 2.98
C ILE A 359 21.71 -6.84 2.34
N PRO A 360 20.96 -7.64 3.12
CA PRO A 360 20.01 -8.61 2.58
C PRO A 360 18.87 -7.97 1.78
N ASP A 361 18.52 -8.56 0.63
CA ASP A 361 17.44 -8.06 -0.25
C ASP A 361 16.12 -7.85 0.47
N HIS A 362 15.76 -8.71 1.44
CA HIS A 362 14.51 -8.59 2.17
C HIS A 362 14.41 -7.34 3.06
N ARG A 363 15.54 -6.69 3.40
CA ARG A 363 15.54 -5.41 4.13
C ARG A 363 15.15 -4.24 3.25
N ILE A 364 15.39 -4.29 1.94
CA ILE A 364 15.17 -3.16 1.03
C ILE A 364 14.06 -3.50 0.04
N GLN A 365 12.90 -2.91 0.27
CA GLN A 365 11.69 -3.13 -0.51
C GLN A 365 11.51 -1.99 -1.49
N TYR A 366 11.30 -2.34 -2.76
CA TYR A 366 10.94 -1.39 -3.80
C TYR A 366 9.52 -1.64 -4.25
N LYS A 367 8.72 -0.58 -4.27
CA LYS A 367 7.39 -0.53 -4.86
C LYS A 367 7.38 0.51 -5.97
N THR A 368 6.65 0.23 -7.03
CA THR A 368 6.47 1.16 -8.14
C THR A 368 5.01 1.56 -8.27
N THR A 369 4.76 2.85 -8.41
CA THR A 369 3.45 3.40 -8.70
C THR A 369 3.37 3.79 -10.18
N GLN A 370 2.28 3.43 -10.86
CA GLN A 370 1.99 3.95 -12.19
C GLN A 370 1.31 5.32 -12.15
N LEU A 371 1.41 6.06 -13.24
CA LEU A 371 0.75 7.35 -13.40
C LEU A 371 -0.77 7.20 -13.43
N SER A 372 -1.46 8.17 -12.82
CA SER A 372 -2.91 8.31 -12.91
C SER A 372 -3.30 9.19 -14.11
N ARG A 373 -4.45 8.91 -14.72
CA ARG A 373 -5.03 9.71 -15.80
C ARG A 373 -6.45 10.12 -15.44
N LEU A 374 -6.84 11.34 -15.79
CA LEU A 374 -8.20 11.81 -15.61
C LEU A 374 -9.01 11.59 -16.89
N LEU A 375 -10.18 11.00 -16.73
CA LEU A 375 -11.20 10.85 -17.76
C LEU A 375 -12.46 11.62 -17.35
N VAL A 376 -13.03 12.36 -18.30
CA VAL A 376 -14.34 12.98 -18.18
C VAL A 376 -15.16 12.55 -19.39
N ASP A 377 -16.29 11.88 -19.13
CA ASP A 377 -17.18 11.30 -20.14
C ASP A 377 -16.44 10.36 -21.10
N GLY A 378 -15.56 9.52 -20.55
CA GLY A 378 -14.75 8.56 -21.30
C GLY A 378 -13.64 9.17 -22.17
N LYS A 379 -13.46 10.50 -22.15
CA LYS A 379 -12.39 11.18 -22.87
C LYS A 379 -11.24 11.52 -21.93
N LYS A 380 -10.03 11.22 -22.38
CA LYS A 380 -8.81 11.68 -21.71
C LYS A 380 -8.81 13.19 -21.68
N VAL A 381 -8.88 13.76 -20.48
CA VAL A 381 -8.70 15.19 -20.30
C VAL A 381 -7.20 15.42 -20.21
N VAL A 382 -6.63 15.98 -21.28
CA VAL A 382 -5.31 16.61 -21.19
C VAL A 382 -5.56 17.98 -20.59
N LEU A 383 -5.23 18.15 -19.31
CA LEU A 383 -5.34 19.44 -18.63
C LEU A 383 -4.25 20.37 -19.19
N SER A 384 -4.66 21.11 -20.23
CA SER A 384 -3.95 22.14 -21.00
C SER A 384 -2.75 21.69 -21.87
N LYS A 385 -2.75 22.16 -23.13
CA LYS A 385 -1.67 22.02 -24.11
C LYS A 385 -0.63 23.16 -24.03
N ARG A 386 -0.68 24.01 -23.00
CA ARG A 386 0.14 25.25 -22.99
C ARG A 386 1.15 25.38 -21.86
N ASP A 387 0.98 24.76 -20.68
CA ASP A 387 1.90 25.05 -19.56
C ASP A 387 2.21 23.86 -18.62
N ASN A 388 2.10 22.58 -19.05
CA ASN A 388 2.39 21.42 -18.18
C ASN A 388 1.63 21.46 -16.83
N VAL A 389 0.35 21.82 -16.81
CA VAL A 389 -0.46 21.75 -15.59
C VAL A 389 -0.89 20.30 -15.37
N TYR A 390 -0.23 19.64 -14.43
CA TYR A 390 -0.66 18.34 -13.95
C TYR A 390 -1.87 18.50 -13.03
N LEU A 391 -2.83 17.57 -13.09
CA LEU A 391 -3.96 17.49 -12.14
C LEU A 391 -3.45 17.62 -10.69
N ASN A 392 -3.95 18.58 -9.91
CA ASN A 392 -3.54 18.81 -8.51
C ASN A 392 -4.67 18.47 -7.51
N LEU A 393 -4.41 18.65 -6.21
CA LEU A 393 -5.40 18.35 -5.16
C LEU A 393 -6.61 19.30 -5.22
N ALA A 394 -6.38 20.58 -5.50
CA ALA A 394 -7.43 21.60 -5.55
C ALA A 394 -8.50 21.25 -6.60
N GLU A 395 -8.07 20.87 -7.81
CA GLU A 395 -8.95 20.45 -8.91
C GLU A 395 -9.77 19.21 -8.55
N LEU A 396 -9.17 18.22 -7.88
CA LEU A 396 -9.91 17.03 -7.43
C LEU A 396 -11.01 17.36 -6.41
N LYS A 397 -10.75 18.32 -5.52
CA LYS A 397 -11.69 18.73 -4.47
C LYS A 397 -12.91 19.47 -5.01
N GLU A 398 -12.87 19.96 -6.24
CA GLU A 398 -14.07 20.50 -6.91
C GLU A 398 -15.12 19.43 -7.21
N HIS A 399 -14.72 18.16 -7.18
CA HIS A 399 -15.56 17.04 -7.59
C HIS A 399 -15.71 15.94 -6.54
N LEU A 400 -14.75 15.81 -5.62
CA LEU A 400 -14.67 14.70 -4.68
C LEU A 400 -14.36 15.21 -3.27
N SER A 401 -14.91 14.53 -2.27
CA SER A 401 -14.47 14.68 -0.88
C SER A 401 -13.06 14.10 -0.67
N LEU A 402 -12.39 14.52 0.40
CA LEU A 402 -11.05 14.01 0.74
C LEU A 402 -11.06 12.48 0.94
N ASP A 403 -12.11 11.91 1.55
CA ASP A 403 -12.24 10.46 1.71
C ASP A 403 -12.31 9.74 0.37
N GLU A 404 -13.08 10.29 -0.58
CA GLU A 404 -13.23 9.73 -1.93
C GLU A 404 -11.91 9.81 -2.71
N ILE A 405 -11.21 10.93 -2.63
CA ILE A 405 -9.88 11.11 -3.24
C ILE A 405 -8.91 10.07 -2.69
N ARG A 406 -8.85 9.92 -1.37
CA ARG A 406 -7.95 8.97 -0.72
C ARG A 406 -8.26 7.54 -1.10
N TRP A 407 -9.52 7.15 -1.01
CA TRP A 407 -9.95 5.81 -1.43
C TRP A 407 -9.61 5.55 -2.89
N LEU A 408 -9.95 6.48 -3.78
CA LEU A 408 -9.71 6.37 -5.22
C LEU A 408 -8.23 6.08 -5.54
N LEU A 409 -7.31 6.81 -4.89
CA LEU A 409 -5.89 6.74 -5.20
C LEU A 409 -5.16 5.54 -4.57
N SER A 410 -5.73 4.91 -3.54
CA SER A 410 -5.11 3.78 -2.80
C SER A 410 -5.84 2.45 -2.91
N SER A 411 -7.09 2.43 -3.35
CA SER A 411 -7.91 1.20 -3.41
C SER A 411 -7.56 0.27 -4.57
N ARG A 412 -6.81 0.75 -5.56
CA ARG A 412 -6.35 -0.04 -6.70
C ARG A 412 -4.88 -0.41 -6.56
N ASP A 413 -4.49 -1.49 -7.24
CA ASP A 413 -3.10 -1.91 -7.33
C ASP A 413 -2.23 -0.74 -7.83
N GLU A 414 -1.22 -0.41 -7.05
CA GLU A 414 -0.27 0.66 -7.32
C GLU A 414 0.50 0.44 -8.63
N GLU A 415 0.69 -0.81 -9.02
CA GLU A 415 1.39 -1.22 -10.24
C GLU A 415 0.49 -1.17 -11.49
N SER A 416 -0.79 -0.81 -11.35
CA SER A 416 -1.74 -0.67 -12.47
C SER A 416 -2.00 0.79 -12.84
N GLU A 417 -2.20 1.05 -14.15
CA GLU A 417 -2.71 2.34 -14.63
C GLU A 417 -4.05 2.65 -13.93
N LEU A 418 -4.18 3.89 -13.44
CA LEU A 418 -5.39 4.36 -12.78
C LEU A 418 -6.07 5.40 -13.64
N ASP A 419 -7.14 4.98 -14.33
CA ASP A 419 -8.05 5.88 -15.02
C ASP A 419 -9.14 6.35 -14.05
N ILE A 420 -9.13 7.65 -13.75
CA ILE A 420 -10.08 8.33 -12.87
C ILE A 420 -11.22 8.86 -13.72
N GLU A 421 -12.34 8.16 -13.75
CA GLU A 421 -13.56 8.62 -14.42
C GLU A 421 -14.43 9.39 -13.42
N VAL A 422 -14.42 10.73 -13.52
CA VAL A 422 -15.11 11.61 -12.55
C VAL A 422 -16.63 11.36 -12.54
N SER A 423 -17.22 11.07 -13.70
CA SER A 423 -18.66 10.81 -13.82
C SER A 423 -19.10 9.62 -12.96
N LYS A 424 -18.31 8.54 -12.90
CA LYS A 424 -18.59 7.34 -12.11
C LYS A 424 -18.56 7.59 -10.60
N LEU A 425 -17.74 8.52 -10.14
CA LEU A 425 -17.62 8.84 -8.71
C LEU A 425 -18.83 9.63 -8.18
N LYS A 426 -19.64 10.22 -9.06
CA LYS A 426 -20.91 10.85 -8.67
C LYS A 426 -22.05 9.84 -8.57
N GLU A 427 -21.86 8.61 -9.03
CA GLU A 427 -22.90 7.58 -9.00
C GLU A 427 -23.13 7.06 -7.58
N ARG A 428 -24.41 6.80 -7.26
CA ARG A 428 -24.85 6.22 -5.98
C ARG A 428 -25.12 4.72 -6.11
N ASN A 429 -24.17 4.01 -6.73
CA ASN A 429 -24.31 2.58 -7.03
C ASN A 429 -22.94 1.87 -6.97
N TYR A 430 -22.89 0.63 -7.43
CA TYR A 430 -21.69 -0.22 -7.49
C TYR A 430 -20.50 0.40 -8.24
N ASN A 431 -20.73 1.28 -9.22
CA ASN A 431 -19.67 1.95 -9.98
C ASN A 431 -18.86 2.96 -9.16
N ASN A 432 -19.37 3.35 -7.99
CA ASN A 432 -18.65 4.09 -6.97
C ASN A 432 -18.37 3.18 -5.76
N PRO A 433 -17.18 2.54 -5.69
CA PRO A 433 -16.88 1.56 -4.66
C PRO A 433 -16.96 2.10 -3.23
N ILE A 434 -16.54 3.35 -3.00
CA ILE A 434 -16.54 3.93 -1.66
C ILE A 434 -17.95 4.23 -1.18
N PHE A 435 -18.81 4.78 -2.05
CA PHE A 435 -20.24 4.92 -1.76
C PHE A 435 -20.87 3.56 -1.44
N TYR A 436 -20.58 2.55 -2.27
CA TYR A 436 -21.15 1.21 -2.13
C TYR A 436 -20.79 0.55 -0.78
N ILE A 437 -19.54 0.72 -0.33
CA ILE A 437 -19.06 0.26 0.99
C ILE A 437 -19.70 1.05 2.12
N LEU A 438 -19.70 2.39 2.06
CA LEU A 438 -20.31 3.23 3.10
C LEU A 438 -21.82 3.00 3.22
N TYR A 439 -22.48 2.65 2.11
CA TYR A 439 -23.89 2.28 2.13
C TYR A 439 -24.12 0.93 2.81
N ALA A 440 -23.26 -0.07 2.57
CA ALA A 440 -23.28 -1.33 3.32
C ALA A 440 -23.07 -1.09 4.82
N PHE A 441 -22.11 -0.23 5.17
CA PHE A 441 -21.87 0.19 6.54
C PHE A 441 -23.11 0.84 7.17
N SER A 442 -23.75 1.81 6.49
CA SER A 442 -24.96 2.48 7.00
C SER A 442 -26.12 1.50 7.30
N ARG A 443 -26.33 0.51 6.42
CA ARG A 443 -27.30 -0.56 6.63
C ARG A 443 -26.92 -1.41 7.85
N ALA A 444 -25.65 -1.84 7.93
CA ALA A 444 -25.17 -2.64 9.05
C ALA A 444 -25.29 -1.89 10.39
N SER A 445 -24.88 -0.62 10.46
CA SER A 445 -25.01 0.23 11.66
C SER A 445 -26.46 0.37 12.10
N SER A 446 -27.39 0.61 11.16
CA SER A 446 -28.82 0.72 11.49
C SER A 446 -29.38 -0.55 12.11
N ILE A 447 -28.96 -1.72 11.63
CA ILE A 447 -29.36 -3.00 12.22
C ILE A 447 -28.73 -3.19 13.61
N VAL A 448 -27.43 -2.92 13.76
CA VAL A 448 -26.70 -3.00 15.04
C VAL A 448 -27.33 -2.10 16.11
N GLU A 449 -27.74 -0.88 15.75
CA GLU A 449 -28.41 0.06 16.66
C GLU A 449 -29.83 -0.41 17.04
N SER A 450 -30.54 -1.02 16.10
CA SER A 450 -31.95 -1.41 16.28
C SER A 450 -32.15 -2.69 17.08
N ILE A 451 -31.26 -3.67 16.94
CA ILE A 451 -31.41 -5.01 17.54
C ILE A 451 -30.65 -5.06 18.86
N LYS A 452 -31.39 -5.17 19.97
CA LYS A 452 -30.85 -5.32 21.32
C LYS A 452 -30.75 -6.80 21.74
N LEU A 453 -30.11 -7.60 20.89
CA LEU A 453 -29.81 -9.00 21.21
C LEU A 453 -28.35 -9.12 21.61
N GLU A 454 -28.08 -9.94 22.62
CA GLU A 454 -26.73 -10.33 23.00
C GLU A 454 -26.48 -11.79 22.59
N PRO A 455 -25.72 -12.05 21.53
CA PRO A 455 -25.37 -13.40 21.11
C PRO A 455 -24.58 -14.14 22.20
N LYS A 456 -25.16 -15.22 22.74
CA LYS A 456 -24.57 -16.04 23.82
C LYS A 456 -23.80 -17.25 23.27
N SER A 457 -23.03 -17.91 24.14
CA SER A 457 -22.19 -19.07 23.79
C SER A 457 -22.93 -20.25 23.13
N ASN A 458 -24.26 -20.31 23.19
CA ASN A 458 -25.09 -21.32 22.50
C ASN A 458 -25.52 -20.92 21.08
N LEU A 459 -24.84 -19.96 20.44
CA LEU A 459 -25.03 -19.61 19.03
C LEU A 459 -25.10 -20.84 18.13
N ASN A 460 -26.16 -20.88 17.30
CA ASN A 460 -26.46 -21.93 16.35
C ASN A 460 -26.54 -21.32 14.94
N PHE A 461 -25.73 -21.81 14.01
CA PHE A 461 -25.73 -21.35 12.61
C PHE A 461 -26.40 -22.37 11.67
N GLN A 462 -27.03 -23.45 12.17
CA GLN A 462 -27.68 -24.47 11.35
C GLN A 462 -28.80 -23.90 10.48
N ALA A 463 -29.51 -22.89 10.98
CA ALA A 463 -30.56 -22.20 10.25
C ALA A 463 -30.04 -21.15 9.25
N VAL A 464 -28.73 -20.92 9.19
CA VAL A 464 -28.05 -19.93 8.33
C VAL A 464 -27.16 -20.70 7.34
N ASN A 465 -27.80 -21.25 6.31
CA ASN A 465 -27.18 -22.21 5.38
C ASN A 465 -27.51 -21.93 3.90
N SER A 466 -28.22 -20.84 3.60
CA SER A 466 -28.47 -20.45 2.22
C SER A 466 -27.18 -20.02 1.52
N GLU A 467 -27.15 -20.12 0.18
CA GLU A 467 -25.99 -19.72 -0.62
C GLU A 467 -25.52 -18.28 -0.32
N LYS A 468 -26.46 -17.34 -0.13
CA LYS A 468 -26.17 -15.93 0.18
C LYS A 468 -25.60 -15.73 1.59
N GLU A 469 -26.04 -16.53 2.55
CA GLU A 469 -25.51 -16.52 3.91
C GLU A 469 -24.10 -17.12 3.97
N LEU A 470 -23.89 -18.26 3.31
CA LEU A 470 -22.59 -18.93 3.22
C LEU A 470 -21.57 -18.05 2.49
N ASP A 471 -21.97 -17.37 1.41
CA ASP A 471 -21.14 -16.38 0.72
C ASP A 471 -20.62 -15.29 1.66
N LEU A 472 -21.49 -14.74 2.52
CA LEU A 472 -21.10 -13.73 3.49
C LEU A 472 -20.22 -14.32 4.60
N ILE A 473 -20.56 -15.49 5.14
CA ILE A 473 -19.78 -16.18 6.17
C ILE A 473 -18.35 -16.44 5.66
N TYR A 474 -18.20 -17.00 4.46
CA TYR A 474 -16.88 -17.33 3.93
C TYR A 474 -16.05 -16.08 3.63
N THR A 475 -16.70 -15.00 3.19
CA THR A 475 -16.03 -13.70 3.00
C THR A 475 -15.59 -13.10 4.35
N ILE A 476 -16.35 -13.27 5.42
CA ILE A 476 -15.93 -12.84 6.76
C ILE A 476 -14.72 -13.68 7.22
N LEU A 477 -14.78 -15.00 7.05
CA LEU A 477 -13.70 -15.91 7.46
C LEU A 477 -12.42 -15.73 6.63
N SER A 478 -12.49 -15.20 5.41
CA SER A 478 -11.29 -14.91 4.61
C SER A 478 -10.57 -13.61 4.99
N LEU A 479 -11.02 -12.91 6.03
CA LEU A 479 -10.38 -11.66 6.45
C LEU A 479 -8.89 -11.84 6.81
N GLU A 480 -8.57 -12.82 7.65
CA GLU A 480 -7.19 -13.03 8.14
C GLU A 480 -6.22 -13.30 6.99
N SER A 481 -6.63 -14.07 5.99
CA SER A 481 -5.80 -14.41 4.83
C SER A 481 -5.57 -13.21 3.93
N HIS A 482 -6.60 -12.39 3.67
CA HIS A 482 -6.45 -11.15 2.91
C HIS A 482 -5.55 -10.15 3.63
N HIS A 483 -5.71 -10.02 4.95
CA HIS A 483 -4.86 -9.15 5.76
C HIS A 483 -3.41 -9.59 5.75
N LYS A 484 -3.14 -10.88 5.97
CA LYS A 484 -1.78 -11.43 5.87
C LYS A 484 -1.18 -11.18 4.49
N LYS A 485 -1.92 -11.45 3.42
CA LYS A 485 -1.47 -11.16 2.04
C LYS A 485 -1.16 -9.67 1.83
N ALA A 486 -2.00 -8.78 2.36
CA ALA A 486 -1.78 -7.33 2.26
C ALA A 486 -0.47 -6.91 2.93
N VAL A 487 -0.20 -7.42 4.14
CA VAL A 487 1.01 -7.11 4.92
C VAL A 487 2.25 -7.72 4.27
N ASP A 488 2.22 -9.03 3.96
CA ASP A 488 3.37 -9.76 3.40
C ASP A 488 3.82 -9.16 2.06
N ASN A 489 2.85 -8.71 1.25
CA ASN A 489 3.13 -8.11 -0.05
C ASN A 489 3.24 -6.58 0.00
N LEU A 490 3.05 -5.94 1.15
CA LEU A 490 3.02 -4.48 1.29
C LEU A 490 2.01 -3.82 0.33
N LYS A 491 0.82 -4.42 0.17
CA LYS A 491 -0.24 -3.99 -0.76
C LYS A 491 -1.54 -3.67 -0.02
N PRO A 492 -1.79 -2.40 0.38
CA PRO A 492 -3.04 -2.01 1.04
C PRO A 492 -4.28 -2.22 0.15
N SER A 493 -4.13 -2.15 -1.18
CA SER A 493 -5.20 -2.40 -2.16
C SER A 493 -5.89 -3.77 -2.04
N ILE A 494 -5.21 -4.76 -1.44
CA ILE A 494 -5.80 -6.08 -1.11
C ILE A 494 -6.93 -5.93 -0.07
N ILE A 495 -6.75 -5.08 0.94
CA ILE A 495 -7.81 -4.78 1.93
C ILE A 495 -8.95 -4.03 1.26
N ALA A 496 -8.66 -3.06 0.38
CA ALA A 496 -9.71 -2.31 -0.31
C ALA A 496 -10.59 -3.23 -1.16
N SER A 497 -9.97 -4.15 -1.91
CA SER A 497 -10.67 -5.17 -2.71
C SER A 497 -11.51 -6.09 -1.85
N TYR A 498 -10.97 -6.51 -0.69
CA TYR A 498 -11.69 -7.31 0.31
C TYR A 498 -12.93 -6.59 0.84
N LEU A 499 -12.81 -5.32 1.25
CA LEU A 499 -13.92 -4.52 1.77
C LEU A 499 -15.02 -4.32 0.73
N PHE A 500 -14.64 -4.12 -0.52
CA PHE A 500 -15.60 -4.00 -1.62
C PHE A 500 -16.36 -5.31 -1.84
N ASN A 501 -15.66 -6.45 -1.88
CA ASN A 501 -16.31 -7.76 -1.99
C ASN A 501 -17.22 -8.06 -0.79
N LEU A 502 -16.80 -7.73 0.43
CA LEU A 502 -17.64 -7.85 1.62
C LEU A 502 -18.92 -7.02 1.50
N ALA A 503 -18.84 -5.79 0.98
CA ALA A 503 -20.02 -4.96 0.73
C ALA A 503 -20.97 -5.62 -0.28
N GLN A 504 -20.45 -6.21 -1.37
CA GLN A 504 -21.27 -6.92 -2.36
C GLN A 504 -22.03 -8.10 -1.75
N LYS A 505 -21.33 -8.94 -0.97
CA LYS A 505 -21.94 -10.08 -0.29
C LYS A 505 -22.95 -9.64 0.77
N PHE A 506 -22.64 -8.58 1.51
CA PHE A 506 -23.53 -8.02 2.51
C PHE A 506 -24.82 -7.46 1.90
N HIS A 507 -24.76 -6.70 0.80
CA HIS A 507 -25.97 -6.18 0.14
C HIS A 507 -26.85 -7.33 -0.36
N THR A 508 -26.25 -8.35 -0.97
CA THR A 508 -26.98 -9.54 -1.45
C THR A 508 -27.67 -10.29 -0.33
N PHE A 509 -27.00 -10.41 0.82
CA PHE A 509 -27.56 -10.99 2.06
C PHE A 509 -28.69 -10.13 2.63
N TYR A 510 -28.46 -8.82 2.79
CA TYR A 510 -29.41 -7.88 3.38
C TYR A 510 -30.71 -7.79 2.57
N GLU A 511 -30.64 -7.83 1.24
CA GLU A 511 -31.81 -7.80 0.35
C GLU A 511 -32.61 -9.10 0.39
N ALA A 512 -31.98 -10.23 0.75
CA ALA A 512 -32.62 -11.53 0.77
C ALA A 512 -33.33 -11.86 2.09
N PHE A 513 -32.87 -11.28 3.20
CA PHE A 513 -33.32 -11.69 4.54
C PHE A 513 -33.78 -10.51 5.39
N SER A 514 -35.00 -10.60 5.91
CA SER A 514 -35.55 -9.63 6.86
C SER A 514 -35.04 -9.92 8.27
N ILE A 515 -33.92 -9.31 8.65
CA ILE A 515 -33.22 -9.62 9.92
C ILE A 515 -34.02 -9.14 11.13
N GLN A 516 -34.56 -7.90 11.10
CA GLN A 516 -35.29 -7.33 12.23
C GLN A 516 -36.61 -8.06 12.49
N ASN A 517 -37.33 -8.45 11.43
CA ASN A 517 -38.66 -9.02 11.52
C ASN A 517 -38.66 -10.55 11.46
N ASP A 518 -37.49 -11.19 11.54
CA ASP A 518 -37.39 -12.65 11.62
C ASP A 518 -37.99 -13.12 12.96
N SER A 519 -39.06 -13.92 12.88
CA SER A 519 -39.77 -14.44 14.04
C SER A 519 -39.01 -15.58 14.72
N ASN A 520 -38.08 -16.23 14.01
CA ASN A 520 -37.22 -17.26 14.60
C ASN A 520 -36.03 -16.58 15.28
N ILE A 521 -36.00 -16.65 16.62
CA ILE A 521 -34.96 -15.99 17.42
C ILE A 521 -33.55 -16.53 17.15
N GLU A 522 -33.40 -17.83 16.86
CA GLU A 522 -32.10 -18.43 16.58
C GLU A 522 -31.56 -17.92 15.25
N THR A 523 -32.36 -17.99 14.18
CA THR A 523 -32.01 -17.47 12.86
C THR A 523 -31.72 -15.97 12.91
N LYS A 524 -32.56 -15.20 13.61
CA LYS A 524 -32.37 -13.77 13.83
C LYS A 524 -31.03 -13.48 14.50
N THR A 525 -30.69 -14.22 15.56
CA THR A 525 -29.45 -14.02 16.31
C THR A 525 -28.22 -14.35 15.45
N ALA A 526 -28.26 -15.46 14.71
CA ALA A 526 -27.15 -15.86 13.83
C ALA A 526 -26.94 -14.87 12.67
N ARG A 527 -28.00 -14.41 12.03
CA ARG A 527 -27.94 -13.34 11.01
C ARG A 527 -27.44 -12.03 11.60
N PHE A 528 -27.87 -11.68 12.80
CA PHE A 528 -27.41 -10.49 13.50
C PHE A 528 -25.90 -10.54 13.77
N VAL A 529 -25.35 -11.69 14.13
CA VAL A 529 -23.89 -11.88 14.27
C VAL A 529 -23.16 -11.54 12.97
N LEU A 530 -23.65 -11.99 11.81
CA LEU A 530 -23.03 -11.65 10.53
C LEU A 530 -23.02 -10.14 10.26
N VAL A 531 -24.09 -9.44 10.65
CA VAL A 531 -24.18 -7.99 10.56
C VAL A 531 -23.19 -7.32 11.51
N GLN A 532 -23.09 -7.77 12.77
CA GLN A 532 -22.14 -7.22 13.75
C GLN A 532 -20.70 -7.38 13.28
N LEU A 533 -20.34 -8.55 12.74
CA LEU A 533 -19.02 -8.81 12.19
C LEU A 533 -18.76 -7.89 11.00
N THR A 534 -19.67 -7.83 10.03
CA THR A 534 -19.53 -6.95 8.85
C THR A 534 -19.36 -5.49 9.25
N HIS A 535 -20.20 -5.00 10.17
CA HIS A 535 -20.11 -3.64 10.71
C HIS A 535 -18.74 -3.36 11.33
N ARG A 536 -18.24 -4.29 12.16
CA ARG A 536 -16.96 -4.16 12.83
C ARG A 536 -15.78 -4.18 11.86
N ILE A 537 -15.82 -5.06 10.85
CA ILE A 537 -14.80 -5.11 9.80
C ILE A 537 -14.69 -3.76 9.09
N PHE A 538 -15.80 -3.18 8.65
CA PHE A 538 -15.79 -1.85 8.03
C PHE A 538 -15.29 -0.77 8.99
N SER A 539 -15.75 -0.80 10.24
CA SER A 539 -15.36 0.18 11.27
C SER A 539 -13.85 0.21 11.50
N GLU A 540 -13.21 -0.95 11.51
CA GLU A 540 -11.79 -1.08 11.82
C GLU A 540 -10.87 -0.91 10.61
N LEU A 541 -11.30 -1.34 9.42
CA LEU A 541 -10.41 -1.41 8.24
C LEU A 541 -10.55 -0.24 7.26
N LEU A 542 -11.69 0.47 7.20
CA LEU A 542 -11.78 1.71 6.42
C LEU A 542 -10.77 2.79 6.88
N PRO A 543 -10.49 2.95 8.20
CA PRO A 543 -9.45 3.86 8.69
C PRO A 543 -8.04 3.60 8.15
N ILE A 544 -7.72 2.40 7.65
CA ILE A 544 -6.44 2.14 6.96
C ILE A 544 -6.24 3.11 5.79
N PHE A 545 -7.33 3.49 5.12
CA PHE A 545 -7.33 4.44 4.00
C PHE A 545 -7.64 5.89 4.43
N ARG A 546 -7.72 6.15 5.75
CA ARG A 546 -8.27 7.37 6.38
C ARG A 546 -9.72 7.69 6.00
N VAL A 547 -10.46 6.71 5.50
CA VAL A 547 -11.89 6.88 5.27
C VAL A 547 -12.60 6.71 6.60
N GLN A 548 -13.36 7.72 7.03
CA GLN A 548 -14.18 7.58 8.23
C GLN A 548 -15.41 6.72 7.97
N PRO A 549 -15.61 5.63 8.74
CA PRO A 549 -16.87 4.89 8.70
C PRO A 549 -18.01 5.79 9.18
N ARG A 550 -18.95 6.10 8.30
CA ARG A 550 -20.12 6.94 8.62
C ARG A 550 -21.37 6.46 7.91
N LYS A 551 -22.53 6.68 8.53
CA LYS A 551 -23.82 6.48 7.87
C LYS A 551 -23.96 7.52 6.77
N LEU A 552 -24.39 7.09 5.59
CA LEU A 552 -24.78 8.00 4.52
C LEU A 552 -26.16 8.57 4.85
N SER A 553 -26.28 9.89 4.74
CA SER A 553 -27.51 10.66 4.94
C SER A 553 -28.50 10.51 3.79
#